data_AF-J5L126-F1
#
_entry.id   AF-J5L126-F1
#
_cell.length_a   1.000
_cell.length_b   1.000
_cell.length_c   1.000
_cell.angle_alpha   90.00
_cell.angle_beta   90.00
_cell.angle_gamma   90.00
#
_symmetry.space_group_name_H-M   'P 1'
#
loop_
_entity.id
_entity.type
_entity.pdbx_description
1 polymer ?
#
loop_
_entity_poly.entity_id
_entity_poly.type
_entity_poly.pdbx_seq_one_letter_code
_entity_poly.pdbx_strand_id
1 'polypeptide(L)' 'MSLKMSPDEFGLDEFERLIYMAFSLALNVKSGFNGACFSLESIVIKEFSKAHKIDFLWLYGICKELMNEMIKEQK' A
#
# COMPACT_ATOMS: atom_id res chain seq x y z
N MET A 1 2.08 15.93 15.29
CA MET A 1 1.62 16.23 13.92
C MET A 1 0.45 15.32 13.61
N SER A 2 -0.76 15.87 13.54
CA SER A 2 -1.94 15.11 13.14
C SER A 2 -1.88 14.90 11.63
N LEU A 3 -1.96 13.65 11.16
CA LEU A 3 -2.10 13.33 9.73
C LEU A 3 -3.31 14.09 9.20
N LYS A 4 -3.08 14.92 8.18
CA LYS A 4 -3.88 16.12 7.91
C LYS A 4 -5.02 15.92 6.91
N MET A 5 -5.29 14.69 6.47
CA MET A 5 -6.42 14.39 5.58
C MET A 5 -6.76 12.90 5.64
N SER A 6 -8.06 12.58 5.63
CA SER A 6 -8.54 11.21 5.41
C SER A 6 -8.43 10.84 3.92
N PRO A 7 -8.27 9.55 3.55
CA PRO A 7 -8.22 9.13 2.15
C PRO A 7 -9.43 9.59 1.31
N ASP A 8 -10.59 9.79 1.94
CA ASP A 8 -11.80 10.28 1.29
C ASP A 8 -11.74 11.80 0.99
N GLU A 9 -10.91 12.57 1.71
CA GLU A 9 -10.67 14.00 1.45
C GLU A 9 -9.63 14.25 0.35
N PHE A 10 -8.91 13.21 -0.07
CA PHE A 10 -7.85 13.30 -1.08
C PHE A 10 -8.40 13.33 -2.51
N GLY A 11 -9.68 12.96 -2.71
CA GLY A 11 -10.33 12.98 -4.02
C GLY A 11 -9.87 11.89 -4.99
N LEU A 12 -9.44 10.74 -4.46
CA LEU A 12 -8.99 9.60 -5.25
C LEU A 12 -10.10 9.09 -6.15
N ASP A 13 -9.77 8.76 -7.40
CA ASP A 13 -10.68 8.02 -8.26
C ASP A 13 -10.90 6.58 -7.75
N GLU A 14 -11.87 5.86 -8.34
CA GLU A 14 -12.21 4.50 -7.92
C GLU A 14 -11.00 3.56 -7.99
N PHE A 15 -10.16 3.72 -8.99
CA PHE A 15 -9.00 2.87 -9.22
C PHE A 15 -7.87 3.19 -8.24
N GLU A 16 -7.61 4.48 -8.01
CA GLU A 16 -6.69 4.97 -7.00
C GLU A 16 -7.09 4.52 -5.58
N ARG A 17 -8.40 4.54 -5.26
CA ARG A 17 -8.91 3.98 -3.99
C ARG A 17 -8.63 2.49 -3.87
N LEU A 18 -8.82 1.71 -4.94
CA LEU A 18 -8.56 0.27 -4.93
C LEU A 18 -7.08 -0.03 -4.71
N ILE A 19 -6.19 0.73 -5.36
CA ILE A 19 -4.73 0.62 -5.13
C ILE A 19 -4.40 0.94 -3.67
N TYR A 20 -4.91 2.06 -3.15
CA TYR A 20 -4.66 2.48 -1.79
C TYR A 20 -5.16 1.45 -0.76
N MET A 21 -6.36 0.89 -0.97
CA MET A 21 -6.91 -0.16 -0.12
C MET A 21 -6.07 -1.43 -0.16
N ALA A 22 -5.71 -1.90 -1.36
CA ALA A 22 -4.87 -3.09 -1.53
C ALA A 22 -3.52 -2.92 -0.83
N PHE A 23 -2.89 -1.75 -1.04
CA PHE A 23 -1.62 -1.41 -0.41
C PHE A 23 -1.75 -1.38 1.12
N SER A 24 -2.75 -0.67 1.64
CA SER A 24 -2.96 -0.51 3.09
C SER A 24 -3.27 -1.83 3.79
N LEU A 25 -4.02 -2.73 3.14
CA LEU A 25 -4.33 -4.05 3.67
C LEU A 25 -3.12 -4.99 3.67
N ALA A 26 -2.26 -4.89 2.67
CA ALA A 26 -1.10 -5.78 2.51
C ALA A 26 0.15 -5.28 3.23
N LEU A 27 0.21 -4.00 3.58
CA LEU A 27 1.38 -3.38 4.18
C LEU A 27 1.54 -3.79 5.64
N ASN A 28 2.66 -4.45 5.93
CA ASN A 28 3.12 -4.71 7.27
C ASN A 28 4.27 -3.78 7.63
N VAL A 29 4.11 -3.07 8.75
CA VAL A 29 5.13 -2.21 9.33
C VAL A 29 5.55 -2.81 10.66
N LYS A 30 6.83 -3.19 10.77
CA LYS A 30 7.43 -3.62 12.04
C LYS A 30 8.42 -2.57 12.50
N SER A 31 8.13 -1.90 13.62
CA SER A 31 9.09 -1.01 14.28
C SER A 31 10.13 -1.84 15.03
N GLY A 32 11.41 -1.65 14.71
CA GLY A 32 12.54 -2.28 15.41
C GLY A 32 13.58 -1.26 15.86
N PHE A 33 14.57 -1.71 16.63
CA PHE A 33 15.66 -0.86 17.13
C PHE A 33 16.50 -0.19 16.03
N ASN A 34 16.45 -0.69 14.78
CA ASN A 34 17.16 -0.15 13.61
C ASN A 34 16.25 0.63 12.63
N GLY A 35 15.06 1.07 13.07
CA GLY A 35 14.07 1.75 12.21
C GLY A 35 12.88 0.88 11.84
N ALA A 36 11.97 1.42 11.03
CA ALA A 36 10.79 0.70 10.56
C ALA A 36 11.14 -0.23 9.39
N CYS A 37 10.76 -1.50 9.51
CA CYS A 37 10.85 -2.48 8.43
C CYS A 37 9.47 -2.60 7.75
N PHE A 38 9.45 -2.36 6.44
CA PHE A 38 8.24 -2.44 5.61
C PHE A 38 8.25 -3.72 4.80
N SER A 39 7.10 -4.38 4.71
CA SER A 39 6.92 -5.57 3.87
C SER A 39 5.48 -5.64 3.35
N LEU A 40 5.29 -6.32 2.22
CA LEU A 40 3.98 -6.53 1.60
C LEU A 40 3.61 -8.01 1.63
N GLU A 41 2.43 -8.32 2.14
CA GLU A 41 1.86 -9.67 2.05
C GLU A 41 1.28 -9.92 0.65
N SER A 42 2.05 -10.62 -0.18
CA SER A 42 1.65 -10.94 -1.56
C SER A 42 0.35 -11.74 -1.64
N ILE A 43 0.01 -12.54 -0.63
CA ILE A 43 -1.25 -13.29 -0.59
C ILE A 43 -2.46 -12.39 -0.41
N VAL A 44 -2.36 -11.34 0.39
CA VAL A 44 -3.43 -10.34 0.57
C VAL A 44 -3.69 -9.62 -0.75
N ILE A 45 -2.63 -9.19 -1.44
CA ILE A 45 -2.74 -8.56 -2.75
C ILE A 45 -3.35 -9.52 -3.77
N LYS A 46 -2.94 -10.79 -3.77
CA LYS A 46 -3.49 -11.81 -4.67
C LYS A 46 -4.99 -12.03 -4.47
N GLU A 47 -5.47 -12.14 -3.24
CA GLU A 47 -6.90 -12.32 -2.97
C GLU A 47 -7.70 -11.05 -3.26
N PHE A 48 -7.13 -9.87 -2.97
CA PHE A 48 -7.74 -8.58 -3.33
C PHE A 48 -7.88 -8.43 -4.85
N SER A 49 -6.83 -8.72 -5.61
CA SER A 49 -6.82 -8.71 -7.08
C SER A 49 -7.93 -9.59 -7.66
N LYS A 50 -8.13 -10.80 -7.11
CA LYS A 50 -9.23 -11.68 -7.52
C LYS A 50 -10.61 -11.08 -7.23
N ALA A 51 -10.81 -10.53 -6.03
CA ALA A 51 -12.09 -9.97 -5.62
C ALA A 51 -12.52 -8.77 -6.49
N HIS A 52 -11.56 -7.94 -6.90
CA HIS A 52 -11.80 -6.74 -7.68
C HIS A 52 -11.51 -6.90 -9.19
N LYS A 53 -11.17 -8.13 -9.65
CA LYS A 53 -10.85 -8.44 -11.05
C LYS A 53 -9.71 -7.56 -11.62
N ILE A 54 -8.70 -7.30 -10.80
CA ILE A 54 -7.50 -6.54 -11.16
C ILE A 54 -6.35 -7.54 -11.45
N ASP A 55 -5.48 -7.22 -12.39
CA ASP A 55 -4.27 -8.02 -12.61
C ASP A 55 -3.36 -8.01 -11.37
N PHE A 56 -3.00 -9.21 -10.90
CA PHE A 56 -2.21 -9.38 -9.68
C PHE A 56 -0.78 -8.83 -9.82
N LEU A 57 -0.10 -9.12 -10.92
CA LEU A 57 1.30 -8.72 -11.09
C LEU A 57 1.43 -7.22 -11.21
N TRP A 58 0.50 -6.60 -11.93
CA TRP A 58 0.40 -5.16 -12.06
C TRP A 58 0.13 -4.48 -10.71
N LEU A 59 -0.88 -4.92 -9.95
CA LEU A 59 -1.19 -4.35 -8.64
C LEU A 59 -0.05 -4.55 -7.63
N TYR A 60 0.57 -5.74 -7.63
CA TYR A 60 1.73 -6.03 -6.79
C TYR A 60 2.92 -5.14 -7.14
N GLY A 61 3.14 -4.87 -8.43
CA GLY A 61 4.17 -3.94 -8.91
C GLY A 61 3.98 -2.54 -8.34
N ILE A 62 2.78 -1.98 -8.46
CA ILE A 62 2.46 -0.65 -7.93
C ILE A 62 2.61 -0.60 -6.42
N CYS A 63 2.05 -1.56 -5.68
CA CYS A 63 2.20 -1.61 -4.23
C CYS A 63 3.68 -1.64 -3.80
N LYS A 64 4.52 -2.38 -4.54
CA LYS A 64 5.95 -2.44 -4.27
C LYS A 64 6.65 -1.10 -4.54
N GLU A 65 6.27 -0.38 -5.59
CA GLU A 65 6.78 0.96 -5.85
C GLU A 65 6.41 1.94 -4.74
N LEU A 66 5.14 1.94 -4.30
CA LEU A 66 4.68 2.76 -3.17
C LEU A 66 5.46 2.48 -1.88
N MET A 67 5.70 1.20 -1.57
CA MET A 67 6.52 0.82 -0.40
C MET A 67 7.96 1.34 -0.52
N ASN A 68 8.55 1.28 -1.72
CA ASN A 68 9.91 1.75 -1.93
C ASN A 68 10.02 3.28 -1.76
N GLU A 69 9.03 4.04 -2.22
CA GLU A 69 8.99 5.49 -1.98
C GLU A 69 8.87 5.81 -0.49
N MET A 70 8.03 5.08 0.26
CA MET A 70 7.98 5.22 1.72
C MET A 70 9.34 4.96 2.40
N ILE A 71 10.08 3.95 1.95
CA ILE A 71 11.41 3.64 2.48
C ILE A 71 12.42 4.75 2.15
N LYS A 72 12.32 5.39 0.98
CA LYS A 72 13.19 6.52 0.60
C LYS A 72 12.94 7.74 1.47
N GLU A 73 11.68 8.06 1.76
CA GLU A 73 11.32 9.22 2.60
C GLU A 73 11.77 9.09 4.07
N GLN A 74 12.12 7.88 4.53
CA GLN A 74 12.67 7.66 5.88
C GLN A 74 14.19 7.87 6.00
N LYS A 75 14.91 8.03 4.89
CA LYS A 75 16.36 8.26 4.87
C LYS A 75 16.70 9.74 4.77
#